data_AF-A0A1G6M1I6-F1
#
_entry.id   AF-A0A1G6M1I6-F1
#
_cell.length_a   1.000
_cell.length_b   1.000
_cell.length_c   1.000
_cell.angle_alpha   90.00
_cell.angle_beta   90.00
_cell.angle_gamma   90.00
#
_symmetry.space_group_name_H-M   'P 1'
#
loop_
_entity.id
_entity.type
_entity.pdbx_description
1 polymer ?
#
loop_
_entity_poly.entity_id
_entity_poly.type
_entity_poly.pdbx_seq_one_letter_code
_entity_poly.pdbx_strand_id
1 'polypeptide(L)'
;MAAMLPGVRVNVDPEPGPDRGAFRIGTELYRMDPGVTEYVLLARLTAGERRDTRPVFLFCGQRAITNQAATRYLARNHEQLARKHGSHSFVLLLKVVNSQAYGPDVVEVVGDVTREAQTPLPAPAAESPAAAPAPAPAPTSRRRQQRS
;
A
#
# COMPACT_ATOMS: atom_id res chain seq x y z
N MET A 1 -5.37 8.19 -6.53
CA MET A 1 -4.06 7.73 -6.00
C MET A 1 -3.27 6.92 -7.03
N ALA A 2 -3.82 5.82 -7.56
CA ALA A 2 -3.12 4.94 -8.50
C ALA A 2 -2.53 5.63 -9.75
N ALA A 3 -3.16 6.69 -10.26
CA ALA A 3 -2.67 7.42 -11.43
C ALA A 3 -1.35 8.17 -11.22
N MET A 4 -1.05 8.62 -9.99
CA MET A 4 0.18 9.38 -9.69
C MET A 4 1.18 8.59 -8.85
N LEU A 5 0.72 7.57 -8.14
CA LEU A 5 1.54 6.68 -7.31
C LEU A 5 1.30 5.23 -7.73
N PRO A 6 1.72 4.84 -8.96
CA PRO A 6 1.43 3.51 -9.49
C PRO A 6 2.16 2.39 -8.72
N GLY A 7 3.21 2.74 -7.97
CA GLY A 7 3.98 1.87 -7.09
C GLY A 7 3.37 1.62 -5.72
N VAL A 8 2.26 2.31 -5.40
CA VAL A 8 1.53 2.14 -4.13
C VAL A 8 0.27 1.32 -4.36
N ARG A 9 0.04 0.34 -3.49
CA ARG A 9 -1.25 -0.32 -3.31
C ARG A 9 -1.64 -0.27 -1.85
N VAL A 10 -2.92 -0.03 -1.62
CA VAL A 10 -3.53 -0.14 -0.30
C VAL A 10 -4.45 -1.35 -0.38
N ASN A 11 -4.30 -2.29 0.54
CA ASN A 11 -5.25 -3.38 0.65
C ASN A 11 -6.58 -2.83 1.18
N VAL A 12 -7.61 -2.86 0.34
CA VAL A 12 -8.97 -2.42 0.64
C VAL A 12 -9.95 -3.58 0.73
N ASP A 13 -9.44 -4.81 0.75
CA ASP A 13 -10.27 -6.01 0.84
C ASP A 13 -11.12 -5.94 2.12
N PRO A 14 -12.41 -6.29 2.01
CA PRO A 14 -13.33 -6.24 3.15
C PRO A 14 -13.05 -7.34 4.17
N GLU A 15 -12.33 -8.39 3.77
CA GLU A 15 -12.05 -9.54 4.61
C GLU A 15 -11.16 -9.14 5.80
N PRO A 16 -11.55 -9.47 7.04
CA PRO A 16 -10.70 -9.28 8.20
C PRO A 16 -9.40 -10.06 8.05
N GLY A 17 -8.26 -9.36 8.14
CA GLY A 17 -6.97 -10.01 8.03
C GLY A 17 -5.82 -9.08 8.43
N PRO A 18 -4.62 -9.64 8.67
CA PRO A 18 -3.43 -8.88 9.05
C PRO A 18 -2.98 -7.91 7.94
N ASP A 19 -3.41 -8.15 6.71
CA ASP A 19 -3.09 -7.32 5.56
C ASP A 19 -4.13 -6.21 5.32
N ARG A 20 -5.22 -6.13 6.10
CA ARG A 20 -6.26 -5.12 5.89
C ARG A 20 -5.68 -3.72 6.09
N GLY A 21 -5.85 -2.87 5.07
CA GLY A 21 -5.26 -1.53 5.07
C GLY A 21 -3.74 -1.51 4.94
N ALA A 22 -3.08 -2.65 4.74
CA ALA A 22 -1.64 -2.70 4.55
C ALA A 22 -1.23 -1.93 3.28
N PHE A 23 -0.09 -1.25 3.36
CA PHE A 23 0.50 -0.61 2.20
C PHE A 23 1.50 -1.54 1.55
N ARG A 24 1.39 -1.73 0.24
CA ARG A 24 2.46 -2.26 -0.59
C ARG A 24 3.09 -1.12 -1.36
N ILE A 25 4.37 -0.89 -1.16
CA ILE A 25 5.13 0.18 -1.81
C ILE A 25 6.36 -0.46 -2.44
N GLY A 26 6.38 -0.53 -3.77
CA GLY A 26 7.35 -1.39 -4.46
C GLY A 26 7.19 -2.85 -4.03
N THR A 27 8.24 -3.45 -3.49
CA THR A 27 8.25 -4.82 -2.96
C THR A 27 7.90 -4.91 -1.48
N GLU A 28 7.90 -3.79 -0.76
CA GLU A 28 7.77 -3.78 0.69
C GLU A 28 6.30 -3.74 1.12
N LEU A 29 6.00 -4.49 2.19
CA LEU A 29 4.66 -4.58 2.79
C LEU A 29 4.67 -3.99 4.20
N TYR A 30 3.84 -2.98 4.42
CA TYR A 30 3.68 -2.28 5.68
C TYR A 30 2.31 -2.59 6.28
N ARG A 31 2.30 -3.56 7.20
CA ARG A 31 1.11 -3.97 7.95
C ARG A 31 0.82 -3.01 9.08
N MET A 32 -0.46 -2.77 9.33
CA MET A 32 -0.91 -1.99 10.48
C MET A 32 -1.07 -2.89 11.70
N ASP A 33 -0.58 -2.42 12.84
CA ASP A 33 -1.00 -2.87 14.17
C ASP A 33 -1.81 -1.74 14.85
N PRO A 34 -3.16 -1.81 14.88
CA PRO A 34 -4.02 -0.72 15.32
C PRO A 34 -3.67 -0.23 16.73
N GLY A 35 -3.37 1.06 16.83
CA GLY A 35 -3.03 1.72 18.10
C GLY A 35 -1.56 1.59 18.49
N VAL A 36 -0.77 0.73 17.83
CA VAL A 36 0.62 0.44 18.18
C VAL A 36 1.59 0.89 17.09
N THR A 37 1.42 0.43 15.85
CA THR A 37 2.29 0.78 14.72
C THR A 37 1.45 0.93 13.47
N GLU A 38 1.39 2.15 12.97
CA GLU A 38 0.50 2.51 11.88
C GLU A 38 1.24 3.41 10.91
N TYR A 39 0.86 3.37 9.65
CA TYR A 39 1.57 4.08 8.60
C TYR A 39 0.68 5.11 7.91
N VAL A 40 1.32 6.17 7.42
CA VAL A 40 0.70 7.19 6.58
C VAL A 40 1.66 7.67 5.51
N LEU A 41 1.15 7.77 4.29
CA LEU A 41 1.84 8.43 3.20
C LEU A 41 1.56 9.94 3.25
N LEU A 42 2.63 10.72 3.28
CA LEU A 42 2.62 12.16 3.06
C LEU A 42 3.27 12.44 1.71
N ALA A 43 2.49 12.88 0.73
CA ALA A 43 3.01 13.22 -0.58
C ALA A 43 2.70 14.65 -0.99
N ARG A 44 3.65 15.26 -1.70
CA ARG A 44 3.44 16.43 -2.55
C ARG A 44 3.66 15.99 -3.98
N LEU A 45 2.68 16.20 -4.85
CA LEU A 45 2.70 15.72 -6.22
C LEU A 45 2.45 16.88 -7.18
N THR A 46 3.33 17.01 -8.17
CA THR A 46 3.24 18.01 -9.25
C THR A 46 2.91 17.27 -10.54
N ALA A 47 1.71 17.49 -11.10
CA ALA A 47 1.30 16.83 -12.33
C ALA A 47 1.92 17.53 -13.56
N GLY A 48 2.95 16.91 -14.16
CA GLY A 48 3.52 17.29 -15.45
C GLY A 48 4.46 18.50 -15.46
N GLU A 49 5.13 18.71 -16.60
CA GLU A 49 6.17 19.75 -16.83
C GLU A 49 5.63 21.18 -16.99
N ARG A 50 4.31 21.39 -16.91
CA ARG A 50 3.76 22.76 -17.01
C ARG A 50 4.09 23.53 -15.73
N ARG A 51 4.85 24.62 -15.89
CA ARG A 51 5.31 25.52 -14.80
C ARG A 51 4.18 26.02 -13.88
N ASP A 52 2.93 26.02 -14.34
CA ASP A 52 1.77 26.53 -13.59
C ASP A 52 0.90 25.45 -12.91
N THR A 53 1.28 24.17 -12.94
CA THR A 53 0.47 23.15 -12.25
C THR A 53 0.66 23.27 -10.74
N ARG A 54 -0.42 23.65 -10.04
CA ARG A 54 -0.43 23.72 -8.57
C ARG A 54 -0.15 22.33 -7.97
N PRO A 55 0.75 22.22 -6.98
CA PRO A 55 1.03 20.94 -6.34
C PRO A 55 -0.19 20.44 -5.56
N VAL A 56 -0.41 19.14 -5.59
CA VAL A 56 -1.41 18.45 -4.78
C VAL A 56 -0.72 17.81 -3.59
N PHE A 57 -1.28 18.02 -2.39
CA PHE A 57 -0.87 17.27 -1.21
C PHE A 57 -1.82 16.10 -0.96
N LEU A 58 -1.25 14.94 -0.69
CA LEU A 58 -1.97 13.72 -0.36
C LEU A 58 -1.56 13.24 1.02
N PHE A 59 -2.55 13.01 1.87
CA PHE A 59 -2.43 12.23 3.09
C PHE A 59 -3.20 10.93 2.88
N CYS A 60 -2.51 9.80 2.98
CA CYS A 60 -3.15 8.50 2.92
C CYS A 60 -2.66 7.65 4.08
N GLY A 61 -3.44 7.68 5.15
CA GLY A 61 -3.21 6.95 6.37
C GLY A 61 -4.07 5.71 6.48
N GLN A 62 -3.57 4.71 7.21
CA GLN A 62 -4.30 3.47 7.49
C GLN A 62 -5.51 3.70 8.42
N ARG A 63 -5.49 4.77 9.22
CA ARG A 63 -6.60 5.22 10.07
C ARG A 63 -6.76 6.74 10.02
N ALA A 64 -7.92 7.24 10.42
CA ALA A 64 -8.19 8.68 10.48
C ALA A 64 -7.15 9.45 11.32
N ILE A 65 -6.73 8.90 12.47
CA ILE A 65 -5.73 9.52 13.35
C ILE A 65 -4.36 9.69 12.67
N THR A 66 -4.01 8.78 11.77
CA THR A 66 -2.74 8.84 11.03
C THR A 66 -2.72 9.96 9.98
N ASN A 67 -3.88 10.33 9.40
CA ASN A 67 -3.99 11.51 8.54
C ASN A 67 -3.78 12.82 9.31
N GLN A 68 -4.29 12.86 10.55
CA GLN A 68 -4.05 13.99 11.45
C GLN A 68 -2.56 14.10 11.81
N ALA A 69 -1.92 12.96 12.09
CA ALA A 69 -0.47 12.90 12.37
C ALA A 69 0.35 13.43 11.19
N ALA A 70 0.04 13.01 9.95
CA ALA A 70 0.74 13.50 8.76
C ALA A 70 0.52 15.00 8.51
N THR A 71 -0.70 15.51 8.75
CA THR A 71 -0.98 16.95 8.68
C THR A 71 -0.14 17.74 9.68
N ARG A 72 -0.07 17.28 10.94
CA ARG A 72 0.77 17.91 11.98
C ARG A 72 2.24 17.85 11.62
N TYR A 73 2.71 16.72 11.11
CA TYR A 73 4.09 16.56 10.65
C TYR A 73 4.41 17.55 9.53
N LEU A 74 3.55 17.67 8.51
CA LEU A 74 3.74 18.64 7.44
C LEU A 74 3.80 20.07 8.00
N ALA A 75 2.84 20.47 8.84
CA ALA A 75 2.80 21.81 9.41
C ALA A 75 4.07 22.14 10.22
N ARG A 76 4.59 21.20 11.01
CA ARG A 76 5.80 21.40 11.81
C ARG A 76 7.09 21.40 10.99
N ASN A 77 7.14 20.66 9.89
CA ASN A 77 8.38 20.42 9.12
C ASN A 77 8.36 21.07 7.72
N HIS A 78 7.36 21.89 7.39
CA HIS A 78 7.17 22.42 6.03
C HIS A 78 8.40 23.18 5.50
N GLU A 79 9.09 23.96 6.33
CA GLU A 79 10.31 24.66 5.91
C GLU A 79 11.44 23.69 5.56
N GLN A 80 11.66 22.67 6.39
CA GLN A 80 12.69 21.67 6.16
C GLN A 80 12.38 20.85 4.90
N LEU A 81 11.12 20.46 4.71
CA LEU A 81 10.66 19.74 3.52
C LEU A 81 10.79 20.60 2.26
N ALA A 82 10.46 21.89 2.34
CA ALA A 82 10.63 22.84 1.25
C ALA A 82 12.10 23.02 0.87
N ARG A 83 13.01 23.07 1.85
CA ARG A 83 14.46 23.12 1.58
C ARG A 83 14.98 21.84 0.97
N LYS A 84 14.54 20.67 1.46
CA LYS A 84 15.02 19.36 1.02
C LYS A 84 14.52 18.98 -0.38
N HIS A 85 13.24 19.19 -0.65
CA HIS A 85 12.58 18.73 -1.89
C HIS A 85 12.28 19.88 -2.87
N GLY A 86 12.40 21.14 -2.45
CA GLY A 86 12.15 22.29 -3.30
C GLY A 86 10.73 22.32 -3.87
N SER A 87 10.64 22.46 -5.19
CA SER A 87 9.38 22.37 -5.95
C SER A 87 9.07 20.96 -6.45
N HIS A 88 9.95 19.99 -6.21
CA HIS A 88 9.78 18.63 -6.71
C HIS A 88 8.70 17.86 -5.94
N SER A 89 8.21 16.82 -6.60
CA SER A 89 7.35 15.83 -5.95
C SER A 89 8.15 15.03 -4.93
N PHE A 90 7.50 14.70 -3.82
CA PHE A 90 8.04 13.78 -2.83
C PHE A 90 6.94 12.93 -2.23
N VAL A 91 7.31 11.75 -1.71
CA VAL A 91 6.44 10.83 -1.00
C VAL A 91 7.21 10.31 0.20
N LEU A 92 6.77 10.67 1.40
CA LEU A 92 7.31 10.17 2.66
C LEU A 92 6.39 9.09 3.21
N LEU A 93 7.01 8.00 3.67
CA LEU A 93 6.34 7.04 4.54
C LEU A 93 6.64 7.41 5.99
N LEU A 94 5.57 7.69 6.74
CA LEU A 94 5.64 8.01 8.15
C LEU A 94 5.03 6.86 8.95
N LYS A 95 5.65 6.55 10.10
CA LYS A 95 5.15 5.62 11.09
C LYS A 95 4.63 6.41 12.28
N VAL A 96 3.35 6.23 12.62
CA VAL A 96 2.72 6.76 13.82
C VAL A 96 2.90 5.73 14.93
N VAL A 97 3.57 6.13 16.00
CA VAL A 97 3.96 5.22 17.08
C VAL A 97 2.97 5.33 18.22
N ASN A 98 2.42 4.17 18.61
CA ASN A 98 1.52 4.02 19.75
C ASN A 98 0.43 5.11 19.78
N SER A 99 -0.34 5.21 18.70
CA SER A 99 -1.39 6.23 18.55
C SER A 99 -2.50 6.09 19.58
N GLN A 100 -2.61 4.93 20.24
CA GLN A 100 -3.52 4.75 21.36
C GLN A 100 -3.09 5.55 22.60
N ALA A 101 -1.78 5.63 22.88
CA ALA A 101 -1.26 6.37 24.04
C ALA A 101 -0.96 7.84 23.72
N TYR A 102 -0.40 8.12 22.54
CA TYR A 102 0.11 9.45 22.20
C TYR A 102 -0.72 10.18 21.13
N GLY A 103 -1.80 9.55 20.66
CA GLY A 103 -2.59 10.12 19.58
C GLY A 103 -1.75 10.35 18.31
N PRO A 104 -1.89 11.52 17.65
CA PRO A 104 -1.18 11.81 16.40
C PRO A 104 0.21 12.46 16.60
N ASP A 105 0.73 12.53 17.83
CA ASP A 105 1.89 13.39 18.13
C ASP A 105 3.26 12.72 17.96
N VAL A 106 3.35 11.38 18.04
CA VAL A 106 4.62 10.65 17.88
C VAL A 106 4.68 10.02 16.49
N VAL A 107 5.56 10.57 15.65
CA VAL A 107 5.75 10.18 14.25
C VAL A 107 7.22 10.00 13.94
N GLU A 108 7.56 8.86 13.35
CA GLU A 108 8.88 8.52 12.84
C GLU A 108 8.85 8.55 11.30
N VAL A 109 9.89 9.12 10.68
CA VAL A 109 10.06 9.01 9.22
C VAL A 109 10.68 7.65 8.94
N VAL A 110 9.94 6.78 8.26
CA VAL A 110 10.47 5.49 7.79
C VAL A 110 11.43 5.73 6.63
N GLY A 111 11.04 6.60 5.70
CA GLY A 111 11.88 6.96 4.57
C GLY A 111 11.18 7.81 3.52
N ASP A 112 11.99 8.31 2.60
CA ASP A 112 11.52 8.85 1.33
C ASP A 112 11.32 7.68 0.36
N VAL A 113 10.06 7.43 -0.03
CA VAL A 113 9.64 6.32 -0.90
C VAL A 113 9.22 6.83 -2.27
N THR A 114 9.66 8.03 -2.66
CA THR A 114 9.22 8.69 -3.91
C THR A 114 9.49 7.82 -5.13
N ARG A 115 10.66 7.18 -5.21
CA ARG A 115 11.04 6.35 -6.34
C ARG A 115 10.16 5.09 -6.43
N GLU A 116 10.00 4.39 -5.32
CA GLU A 116 9.23 3.17 -5.21
C GLU A 116 7.75 3.44 -5.47
N ALA A 117 7.23 4.56 -4.96
CA ALA A 117 5.83 4.95 -5.13
C ALA A 117 5.50 5.41 -6.55
N GLN A 118 6.45 6.00 -7.28
CA GLN A 118 6.26 6.45 -8.67
C GLN A 118 6.57 5.37 -9.71
N THR A 119 7.33 4.33 -9.35
CA THR A 119 7.61 3.21 -10.24
C THR A 119 6.42 2.26 -10.27
N PRO A 120 5.83 1.95 -11.44
CA PRO A 120 4.73 0.99 -11.51
C PRO A 120 5.12 -0.35 -10.89
N LEU A 121 4.21 -0.91 -10.07
CA LEU A 121 4.41 -2.27 -9.57
C LEU A 121 4.50 -3.25 -10.73
N PRO A 122 5.33 -4.31 -10.61
CA PRO A 122 5.30 -5.41 -11.54
C PRO A 122 3.86 -5.91 -11.69
N ALA A 123 3.42 -6.16 -12.93
CA ALA A 123 2.16 -6.82 -13.15
C ALA A 123 2.18 -8.14 -12.35
N PRO A 124 1.11 -8.48 -11.60
CA PRO A 124 1.05 -9.78 -10.97
C PRO A 124 1.29 -10.80 -12.07
N ALA A 125 2.34 -11.62 -11.91
CA ALA A 125 2.54 -12.77 -12.79
C ALA A 125 1.20 -13.49 -12.79
N ALA A 126 0.57 -13.58 -13.97
CA ALA A 126 -0.67 -14.31 -14.11
C ALA A 126 -0.45 -15.65 -13.41
N GLU A 127 -1.21 -15.91 -12.34
CA GLU A 127 -1.30 -17.24 -11.78
C GLU A 127 -1.63 -18.13 -12.98
N SER A 128 -0.66 -18.94 -13.42
CA SER A 128 -0.93 -19.99 -14.39
C SER A 128 -2.14 -20.72 -13.84
N PRO A 129 -3.24 -20.84 -14.60
CA PRO A 129 -4.43 -21.52 -14.10
C PRO A 129 -3.95 -22.90 -13.67
N ALA A 130 -4.04 -23.15 -12.36
CA ALA A 130 -3.74 -24.43 -11.78
C ALA A 130 -4.46 -25.47 -12.64
N ALA A 131 -3.67 -26.40 -13.17
CA ALA A 131 -4.14 -27.46 -14.04
C ALA A 131 -5.46 -28.01 -13.49
N ALA A 132 -6.51 -27.92 -14.31
CA ALA A 132 -7.77 -28.57 -14.02
C ALA A 132 -7.49 -30.01 -13.58
N PRO A 133 -8.07 -30.49 -12.46
CA PRO A 133 -7.90 -31.88 -12.08
C PRO A 133 -8.41 -32.76 -13.23
N ALA A 134 -7.55 -33.65 -13.70
CA ALA A 134 -7.87 -34.59 -14.76
C ALA A 134 -9.16 -35.35 -14.41
N PRO A 135 -10.08 -35.56 -15.37
CA PRO A 135 -11.32 -36.28 -15.11
C PRO A 135 -10.99 -37.72 -14.65
N ALA A 136 -11.63 -38.12 -13.55
CA ALA A 136 -11.46 -39.43 -12.93
C ALA A 136 -11.66 -40.57 -13.94
N PRO A 137 -10.85 -41.65 -13.89
CA PRO A 137 -11.04 -42.78 -14.79
C PRO A 137 -12.36 -43.51 -14.49
N ALA A 138 -13.13 -43.79 -15.54
CA ALA A 138 -14.40 -44.49 -15.49
C ALA A 138 -14.28 -45.89 -14.85
N PRO A 139 -15.29 -46.35 -14.07
CA PRO A 139 -15.25 -47.66 -13.46
C PRO A 139 -15.35 -48.76 -14.53
N THR A 140 -14.32 -49.60 -14.61
CA THR A 140 -14.30 -50.79 -15.46
C THR A 140 -15.28 -51.82 -14.90
N SER A 141 -16.42 -51.99 -15.56
CA SER A 141 -17.39 -53.04 -15.26
C SER A 141 -16.78 -54.41 -15.54
N ARG A 142 -16.32 -55.08 -14.48
CA ARG A 142 -15.94 -56.51 -14.53
C ARG A 142 -17.17 -57.34 -14.90
N ARG A 143 -17.20 -57.77 -16.16
CA ARG A 143 -18.10 -58.77 -16.73
C ARG A 143 -17.95 -60.08 -15.93
N ARG A 144 -18.83 -60.30 -14.94
CA ARG A 144 -18.93 -61.57 -14.22
C ARG A 144 -19.64 -62.58 -15.13
N GLN A 145 -18.86 -63.25 -15.98
CA GLN A 145 -19.24 -64.56 -16.51
C GLN A 145 -19.07 -65.58 -15.38
N GLN A 146 -20.17 -66.10 -14.85
CA GLN A 146 -20.28 -67.36 -14.10
C GLN A 146 -21.76 -67.75 -14.19
N ARG A 147 -22.13 -68.63 -15.15
CA ARG A 147 -22.35 -70.07 -14.94
C ARG A 147 -23.41 -70.36 -13.86
N SER A 148 -24.64 -70.65 -14.29
CA SER A 148 -25.25 -71.98 -14.17
C SER A 148 -26.50 -72.07 -15.03
#